data_AF-A0A2J8WH64-F1
#
_entry.id   AF-A0A2J8WH64-F1
#
_cell.length_a   1.000
_cell.length_b   1.000
_cell.length_c   1.000
_cell.angle_alpha   90.00
_cell.angle_beta   90.00
_cell.angle_gamma   90.00
#
_symmetry.space_group_name_H-M   'P 1'
#
loop_
_entity.id
_entity.type
_entity.pdbx_description
1 polymer ?
#
loop_
_entity_poly.entity_id
_entity_poly.type
_entity_poly.pdbx_seq_one_letter_code
_entity_poly.pdbx_strand_id
1 'polypeptide(L)'
;VAPPGVVVSRANKRSGSGPGGSGGGGARGAEEEPPPPLQAVLVADSFDRRFFPISKDQPRVLLPLANVALIDYTLEFLTATGGRGPKHHAA
;
A
#
# COMPACT_ATOMS: atom_id res chain seq x y z
N VAL A 1 -25.02 10.66 7.82
CA VAL A 1 -24.45 11.24 9.07
C VAL A 1 -23.02 11.67 8.76
N ALA A 2 -22.71 12.94 8.98
CA ALA A 2 -21.44 13.60 8.64
C ALA A 2 -20.29 13.23 9.61
N PRO A 3 -19.01 13.40 9.23
CA PRO A 3 -17.85 13.14 10.10
C PRO A 3 -17.58 14.30 11.08
N PRO A 4 -17.10 14.05 12.31
CA PRO A 4 -16.47 15.05 13.16
C PRO A 4 -14.93 14.92 13.06
N GLY A 5 -14.12 15.96 12.94
CA GLY A 5 -14.37 17.39 12.86
C GLY A 5 -13.04 18.03 12.45
N VAL A 6 -13.12 19.02 11.56
CA VAL A 6 -11.99 19.88 11.24
C VAL A 6 -11.84 20.87 12.39
N VAL A 7 -10.72 20.81 13.12
CA VAL A 7 -10.35 21.84 14.09
C VAL A 7 -9.29 22.73 13.46
N VAL A 8 -9.68 23.96 13.15
CA VAL A 8 -8.80 25.03 12.69
C VAL A 8 -8.04 25.58 13.88
N SER A 9 -6.71 25.54 13.86
CA SER A 9 -5.87 26.28 14.80
C SER A 9 -5.25 27.50 14.11
N ARG A 10 -5.59 28.68 14.66
CA ARG A 10 -5.18 30.01 14.21
C ARG A 10 -3.67 30.22 14.38
N ALA A 11 -3.09 30.96 13.44
CA ALA A 11 -1.74 31.48 13.49
C ALA A 11 -1.58 32.60 14.55
N ASN A 12 -0.40 32.70 15.18
CA ASN A 12 0.18 34.00 15.53
C ASN A 12 1.73 34.01 15.66
N LYS A 13 2.35 34.59 14.64
CA LYS A 13 3.52 35.51 14.58
C LYS A 13 4.58 35.59 15.71
N ARG A 14 5.85 35.46 15.27
CA ARG A 14 7.02 36.40 15.36
C ARG A 14 8.30 35.91 16.10
N SER A 15 9.39 35.93 15.31
CA SER A 15 10.76 36.42 15.58
C SER A 15 11.63 35.81 16.69
N GLY A 16 12.89 35.50 16.34
CA GLY A 16 14.02 35.57 17.27
C GLY A 16 15.07 34.46 17.10
N SER A 17 16.33 34.84 17.05
CA SER A 17 17.53 34.05 16.74
C SER A 17 18.36 33.63 17.97
N GLY A 18 18.76 32.33 18.04
CA GLY A 18 19.93 31.71 18.74
C GLY A 18 19.94 31.59 20.28
N PRO A 19 20.91 30.88 20.93
CA PRO A 19 21.72 29.71 20.55
C PRO A 19 21.81 28.56 21.63
N GLY A 20 22.31 27.37 21.27
CA GLY A 20 23.09 26.45 22.14
C GLY A 20 22.36 25.46 23.07
N GLY A 21 22.78 24.17 23.04
CA GLY A 21 22.44 23.18 24.08
C GLY A 21 22.75 21.73 23.70
N SER A 22 23.94 21.26 24.10
CA SER A 22 24.40 19.86 24.04
C SER A 22 23.66 18.95 25.05
N GLY A 23 23.33 17.72 24.63
CA GLY A 23 22.91 16.62 25.49
C GLY A 23 22.28 15.53 24.60
N GLY A 24 22.89 14.38 24.32
CA GLY A 24 23.73 13.58 25.21
C GLY A 24 22.85 12.69 26.07
N GLY A 25 22.47 11.51 25.55
CA GLY A 25 22.00 10.39 26.35
C GLY A 25 20.52 10.04 26.20
N GLY A 26 20.27 8.83 25.70
CA GLY A 26 18.97 8.20 25.82
C GLY A 26 18.68 7.22 24.71
N ALA A 27 19.45 6.13 24.61
CA ALA A 27 19.00 4.91 23.95
C ALA A 27 17.79 4.38 24.73
N ARG A 28 16.61 4.93 24.40
CA ARG A 28 15.33 4.33 24.77
C ARG A 28 15.00 3.39 23.64
N GLY A 29 14.96 2.10 23.95
CA GLY A 29 14.59 1.05 23.00
C GLY A 29 13.29 1.46 22.31
N ALA A 30 13.42 1.77 21.03
CA ALA A 30 12.28 1.86 20.16
C ALA A 30 11.86 0.42 19.89
N GLU A 31 10.82 -0.04 20.57
CA GLU A 31 10.03 -1.17 20.09
C GLU A 31 9.61 -0.79 18.67
N GLU A 32 10.25 -1.41 17.67
CA GLU A 32 10.02 -1.09 16.27
C GLU A 32 8.63 -1.61 15.90
N GLU A 33 7.68 -0.69 15.71
CA GLU A 33 6.33 -1.02 15.27
C GLU A 33 6.44 -1.79 13.94
N PRO A 34 5.73 -2.92 13.78
CA PRO A 34 5.85 -3.72 12.58
C PRO A 34 5.56 -2.86 11.35
N PRO A 35 6.29 -3.07 10.24
CA PRO A 35 6.07 -2.31 9.04
C PRO A 35 4.62 -2.48 8.56
N PRO A 36 4.03 -1.42 7.98
CA PRO A 36 2.66 -1.48 7.50
C PRO A 36 2.49 -2.59 6.45
N PRO A 37 1.29 -3.18 6.34
CA PRO A 37 1.04 -4.26 5.38
C PRO A 37 1.28 -3.79 3.96
N LEU A 38 1.85 -4.67 3.13
CA LEU A 38 1.99 -4.44 1.70
C LEU A 38 0.61 -4.55 1.04
N GLN A 39 0.27 -3.55 0.22
CA GLN A 39 -1.00 -3.49 -0.50
C GLN A 39 -0.75 -3.48 -2.00
N ALA A 40 -1.52 -4.29 -2.73
CA ALA A 40 -1.54 -4.32 -4.18
C ALA A 40 -2.94 -3.99 -4.71
N VAL A 41 -3.02 -3.33 -5.87
CA VAL A 41 -4.27 -3.03 -6.58
C VAL A 41 -4.14 -3.59 -7.99
N LEU A 42 -5.05 -4.51 -8.36
CA LEU A 42 -5.12 -5.08 -9.70
C LEU A 42 -6.22 -4.40 -10.51
N VAL A 43 -5.84 -3.73 -11.60
CA VAL A 43 -6.78 -3.24 -12.60
C VAL A 43 -7.03 -4.37 -13.60
N ALA A 44 -8.12 -5.10 -13.40
CA ALA A 44 -8.34 -6.40 -14.02
C ALA A 44 -9.08 -6.34 -15.38
N ASP A 45 -9.67 -5.21 -15.78
CA ASP A 45 -10.26 -5.11 -17.11
C ASP A 45 -10.26 -3.65 -17.63
N SER A 46 -10.42 -3.49 -18.94
CA SER A 46 -10.54 -2.22 -19.64
C SER A 46 -11.81 -2.25 -20.49
N PHE A 47 -12.40 -1.09 -20.77
CA PHE A 47 -13.59 -0.96 -21.62
C PHE A 47 -13.31 -1.12 -23.13
N ASP A 48 -12.11 -1.55 -23.54
CA ASP A 48 -11.80 -1.75 -24.96
C ASP A 48 -12.39 -3.06 -25.52
N ARG A 49 -12.67 -3.09 -26.82
CA ARG A 49 -13.37 -4.22 -27.48
C ARG A 49 -12.43 -5.25 -28.12
N ARG A 50 -11.13 -5.26 -27.79
CA ARG A 50 -10.12 -6.10 -28.47
C ARG A 50 -10.38 -7.60 -28.34
N PHE A 51 -11.10 -8.02 -27.30
CA PHE A 51 -11.44 -9.42 -27.04
C PHE A 51 -12.90 -9.75 -27.34
N PHE A 52 -13.65 -8.84 -27.96
CA PHE A 52 -14.98 -9.17 -28.45
C PHE A 52 -14.86 -10.10 -29.67
N PRO A 53 -15.66 -11.18 -29.79
CA PRO A 53 -16.82 -11.54 -28.96
C PRO A 53 -16.52 -12.42 -27.73
N ILE A 54 -15.28 -12.86 -27.56
CA ILE A 54 -14.88 -13.82 -26.51
C ILE A 54 -15.22 -13.28 -25.11
N SER A 55 -15.00 -11.99 -24.86
CA SER A 55 -15.29 -11.35 -23.57
C SER A 55 -16.72 -10.80 -23.44
N LYS A 56 -17.67 -11.26 -24.26
CA LYS A 56 -19.07 -10.77 -24.22
C LYS A 56 -19.79 -11.17 -22.95
N ASP A 57 -19.66 -12.45 -22.58
CA ASP A 57 -20.41 -13.05 -21.48
C ASP A 57 -19.55 -13.18 -20.20
N GLN A 58 -18.22 -13.00 -20.33
CA GLN A 58 -17.25 -13.14 -19.23
C GLN A 58 -16.11 -12.12 -19.38
N PRO A 59 -15.66 -11.46 -18.29
CA PRO A 59 -14.54 -10.51 -18.33
C PRO A 59 -13.23 -11.20 -18.70
N ARG A 60 -12.30 -10.44 -19.28
CA ARG A 60 -11.06 -11.00 -19.87
C ARG A 60 -10.19 -11.73 -18.86
N VAL A 61 -10.08 -11.22 -17.65
CA VAL A 61 -9.26 -11.83 -16.58
C VAL A 61 -9.75 -13.19 -16.10
N LEU A 62 -10.99 -13.56 -16.42
CA LEU A 62 -11.50 -14.88 -16.09
C LEU A 62 -11.43 -15.85 -17.27
N LEU A 63 -10.95 -15.40 -18.43
CA LEU A 63 -10.72 -16.29 -19.57
C LEU A 63 -9.59 -17.27 -19.26
N PRO A 64 -9.68 -18.53 -19.73
CA PRO A 64 -8.67 -19.53 -19.44
C PRO A 64 -7.42 -19.33 -20.31
N LEU A 65 -6.25 -19.38 -19.67
CA LEU A 65 -4.94 -19.59 -20.29
C LEU A 65 -4.37 -20.89 -19.73
N ALA A 66 -4.07 -21.85 -20.60
CA ALA A 66 -3.61 -23.19 -20.19
C ALA A 66 -4.51 -23.84 -19.11
N ASN A 67 -5.84 -23.74 -19.31
CA ASN A 67 -6.86 -24.30 -18.42
C ASN A 67 -6.96 -23.64 -17.03
N VAL A 68 -6.29 -22.51 -16.79
CA VAL A 68 -6.33 -21.73 -15.55
C VAL A 68 -6.81 -20.30 -15.84
N ALA A 69 -7.54 -19.65 -14.93
CA ALA A 69 -8.00 -18.29 -15.16
C ALA A 69 -6.82 -17.30 -15.19
N LEU A 70 -6.83 -16.34 -16.12
CA LEU A 70 -5.76 -15.35 -16.26
C LEU A 70 -5.43 -14.61 -14.96
N ILE A 71 -6.43 -14.32 -14.12
CA ILE A 71 -6.25 -13.64 -12.83
C ILE A 71 -5.38 -14.43 -11.86
N ASP A 72 -5.41 -15.77 -11.89
CA ASP A 72 -4.71 -16.61 -10.92
C ASP A 72 -3.20 -16.44 -11.05
N TYR A 73 -2.68 -16.30 -12.27
CA TYR A 73 -1.26 -16.00 -12.52
C TYR A 73 -0.82 -14.69 -11.86
N THR A 74 -1.68 -13.66 -11.87
CA THR A 74 -1.36 -12.38 -11.24
C THR A 74 -1.38 -12.48 -9.72
N LEU A 75 -2.33 -13.24 -9.16
CA LEU A 75 -2.45 -13.46 -7.72
C LEU A 75 -1.29 -14.31 -7.19
N GLU A 76 -0.88 -15.34 -7.92
CA GLU A 76 0.29 -16.15 -7.59
C GLU A 76 1.56 -15.29 -7.58
N PHE A 77 1.75 -14.45 -8.61
CA PHE A 77 2.86 -13.50 -8.67
C PHE A 77 2.87 -12.51 -7.50
N LEU A 78 1.73 -11.90 -7.16
CA LEU A 78 1.63 -10.98 -6.03
C LEU A 78 1.90 -11.66 -4.69
N THR A 79 1.45 -12.91 -4.54
CA THR A 79 1.73 -13.73 -3.37
C THR A 79 3.22 -14.04 -3.23
N ALA A 80 3.87 -14.40 -4.34
CA ALA A 80 5.29 -14.72 -4.37
C ALA A 80 6.19 -13.50 -4.11
N THR A 81 5.78 -12.30 -4.53
CA THR A 81 6.59 -11.07 -4.46
C THR A 81 6.32 -10.18 -3.27
N GLY A 82 5.09 -10.16 -2.75
CA GLY A 82 4.67 -9.22 -1.69
C GLY A 82 3.93 -9.86 -0.51
N GLY A 83 3.57 -11.15 -0.57
CA GLY A 83 2.87 -11.85 0.51
C GLY A 83 3.74 -12.17 1.73
N ARG A 84 5.04 -11.88 1.66
CA ARG A 84 6.01 -12.12 2.71
C ARG A 84 6.59 -10.77 3.14
N GLY A 85 5.91 -10.09 4.07
CA GLY A 85 6.52 -8.98 4.81
C GLY A 85 7.92 -9.38 5.33
N PRO A 86 8.82 -8.42 5.58
CA PRO A 86 10.21 -8.70 5.94
C PRO A 86 10.26 -9.77 7.03
N LYS A 87 10.87 -10.91 6.70
CA LYS A 87 11.20 -11.93 7.69
C LYS A 87 12.26 -11.30 8.55
N HIS A 88 11.91 -10.87 9.77
CA HIS A 88 12.91 -10.62 10.79
C HIS A 88 13.65 -11.95 11.04
N HIS A 89 14.72 -12.17 10.27
CA HIS A 89 15.76 -13.11 10.64
C HIS A 89 16.48 -12.47 11.82
N ALA A 90 15.88 -12.60 13.00
CA ALA A 90 16.56 -12.34 14.26
C ALA A 90 17.71 -13.35 14.35
N ALA A 91 18.93 -12.82 14.25
CA ALA A 91 20.17 -13.49 14.63
C ALA A 91 20.41 -13.28 16.12
#